data_AF-A0A7C8F326-F1
#
_entry.id   AF-A0A7C8F326-F1
#
_cell.length_a   1.000
_cell.length_b   1.000
_cell.length_c   1.000
_cell.angle_alpha   90.00
_cell.angle_beta   90.00
_cell.angle_gamma   90.00
#
_symmetry.space_group_name_H-M   'P 1'
#
loop_
_entity.id
_entity.type
_entity.pdbx_description
1 polymer ?
#
loop_
_entity_poly.entity_id
_entity_poly.type
_entity_poly.pdbx_seq_one_letter_code
_entity_poly.pdbx_strand_id
1 'polypeptide(L)'
;MNLRLLLLFIVFCVALPGAARAKEVRLKQGEVYSNRDLVVICEGSQSGDSNQTLKVHECQYWDDFAKKCHFEKIIHSYNDLECVEECQHWDSFNNRCEYRSKCTFYPRQEAFILTTCADFDDYSRKCLKIKEEKISAGK
;
A
#
# COMPACT_ATOMS: atom_id res chain seq x y z
N MET A 1 -34.09 67.21 -3.39
CA MET A 1 -33.51 65.86 -3.48
C MET A 1 -34.67 64.87 -3.63
N ASN A 2 -34.77 64.14 -4.74
CA ASN A 2 -35.98 63.41 -5.12
C ASN A 2 -36.23 62.21 -4.19
N LEU A 3 -37.40 62.18 -3.52
CA LEU A 3 -37.82 61.12 -2.60
C LEU A 3 -37.76 59.71 -3.25
N ARG A 4 -37.99 59.65 -4.57
CA ARG A 4 -37.87 58.42 -5.37
C ARG A 4 -36.43 57.89 -5.46
N LEU A 5 -35.44 58.78 -5.45
CA LEU A 5 -34.02 58.39 -5.48
C LEU A 5 -33.57 57.82 -4.12
N LEU A 6 -34.16 58.32 -3.03
CA LEU A 6 -33.86 57.93 -1.67
C LEU A 6 -34.45 56.54 -1.33
N LEU A 7 -35.64 56.25 -1.84
CA LEU A 7 -36.27 54.92 -1.71
C LEU A 7 -35.52 53.83 -2.47
N LEU A 8 -34.96 54.12 -3.66
CA LEU A 8 -34.15 53.18 -4.43
C LEU A 8 -32.84 52.82 -3.72
N PHE A 9 -32.21 53.78 -3.03
CA PHE A 9 -30.99 53.52 -2.25
C PHE A 9 -31.23 52.64 -1.03
N ILE A 10 -32.39 52.79 -0.35
CA ILE A 10 -32.73 51.98 0.83
C ILE A 10 -32.96 50.52 0.42
N VAL A 11 -33.64 50.26 -0.71
CA VAL A 11 -33.88 48.89 -1.18
C VAL A 11 -32.57 48.19 -1.61
N PHE A 12 -31.61 48.94 -2.15
CA PHE A 12 -30.32 48.38 -2.58
C PHE A 12 -29.41 48.00 -1.39
N CYS A 13 -29.50 48.71 -0.26
CA CYS A 13 -28.67 48.44 0.92
C CYS A 13 -29.09 47.19 1.73
N VAL A 14 -30.33 46.70 1.58
CA VAL A 14 -30.81 45.53 2.35
C VAL A 14 -30.41 44.20 1.69
N ALA A 15 -29.87 44.23 0.47
CA ALA A 15 -29.52 43.04 -0.31
C ALA A 15 -28.00 42.74 -0.34
N LEU A 16 -27.25 43.11 0.70
CA LEU A 16 -25.88 42.63 0.86
C LEU A 16 -25.92 41.21 1.47
N PRO A 17 -25.63 40.14 0.72
CA PRO A 17 -25.46 38.82 1.32
C PRO A 17 -24.27 38.91 2.28
N GLY A 18 -24.55 38.81 3.58
CA GLY A 18 -23.53 38.75 4.60
C GLY A 18 -22.52 37.66 4.24
N ALA A 19 -21.24 38.01 4.21
CA ALA A 19 -20.17 37.09 3.89
C ALA A 19 -20.24 35.89 4.83
N ALA A 20 -20.78 34.77 4.33
CA ALA A 20 -20.80 33.50 5.05
C ALA A 20 -19.35 33.03 5.18
N ARG A 21 -18.70 33.38 6.29
CA ARG A 21 -17.40 32.81 6.64
C ARG A 21 -17.62 31.32 6.94
N ALA A 22 -16.99 30.46 6.15
CA ALA A 22 -16.88 29.05 6.48
C ALA A 22 -16.25 28.92 7.88
N LYS A 23 -16.91 28.19 8.78
CA LYS A 23 -16.40 27.92 10.12
C LYS A 23 -15.34 26.83 10.01
N GLU A 24 -14.08 27.17 10.26
CA GLU A 24 -13.01 26.18 10.35
C GLU A 24 -13.22 25.35 11.63
N VAL A 25 -13.28 24.03 11.48
CA VAL A 25 -13.36 23.07 12.58
C VAL A 25 -12.17 22.13 12.45
N ARG A 26 -11.32 22.09 13.48
CA ARG A 26 -10.18 21.16 13.56
C ARG A 26 -10.58 19.96 14.40
N LEU A 27 -10.56 18.78 13.78
CA LEU A 27 -10.89 17.52 14.43
C LEU A 27 -9.60 16.78 14.80
N LYS A 28 -9.60 16.14 15.97
CA LYS A 28 -8.60 15.13 16.34
C LYS A 28 -9.03 13.75 15.85
N GLN A 29 -8.07 12.84 15.76
CA GLN A 29 -8.31 11.46 15.36
C GLN A 29 -9.40 10.81 16.24
N GLY A 30 -10.39 10.18 15.60
CA GLY A 30 -11.54 9.55 16.27
C GLY A 30 -12.66 10.53 16.66
N GLU A 31 -12.51 11.83 16.44
CA GLU A 31 -13.58 12.79 16.67
C GLU A 31 -14.56 12.82 15.49
N VAL A 32 -15.84 13.01 15.83
CA VAL A 32 -16.94 13.13 14.89
C VAL A 32 -17.54 14.51 15.03
N TYR A 33 -17.64 15.22 13.91
CA TYR A 33 -18.37 16.47 13.82
C TYR A 33 -19.67 16.26 13.05
N SER A 34 -20.79 16.69 13.62
CA SER A 34 -22.08 16.69 12.93
C SER A 34 -22.69 18.09 12.89
N ASN A 35 -23.24 18.47 11.73
CA ASN A 35 -23.99 19.69 11.54
C ASN A 35 -25.07 19.48 10.49
N ARG A 36 -26.34 19.51 10.93
CA ARG A 36 -27.52 19.20 10.11
C ARG A 36 -27.33 17.86 9.39
N ASP A 37 -27.12 17.90 8.08
CA ASP A 37 -27.02 16.73 7.22
C ASP A 37 -25.56 16.32 6.92
N LEU A 38 -24.58 17.02 7.49
CA LEU A 38 -23.16 16.73 7.32
C LEU A 38 -22.59 16.05 8.57
N VAL A 39 -22.06 14.84 8.41
CA VAL A 39 -21.25 14.16 9.42
C VAL A 39 -19.83 13.99 8.86
N VAL A 40 -18.85 14.54 9.57
CA VAL A 40 -17.42 14.41 9.26
C VAL A 40 -16.79 13.58 10.36
N ILE A 41 -16.25 12.42 10.00
CA ILE A 41 -15.54 11.53 10.91
C ILE A 41 -14.07 11.60 10.55
N CYS A 42 -13.22 11.95 11.52
CA CYS A 42 -11.78 11.82 11.36
C CYS A 42 -11.39 10.37 11.69
N GLU A 43 -11.68 9.45 10.76
CA GLU A 43 -11.18 8.09 10.86
C GLU A 43 -9.66 8.15 10.72
N GLY A 44 -8.97 7.90 11.83
CA GLY A 44 -7.54 7.67 11.76
C GLY A 44 -7.33 6.49 10.84
N SER A 45 -6.68 6.73 9.71
CA SER A 45 -6.33 5.66 8.78
C SER A 45 -5.61 4.58 9.58
N GLN A 46 -6.20 3.38 9.65
CA GLN A 46 -5.49 2.19 10.13
C GLN A 46 -4.47 1.81 9.05
N SER A 47 -3.35 2.52 9.01
CA SER A 47 -2.13 2.16 8.28
C SER A 47 -1.06 3.23 8.52
N GLY A 48 -0.87 3.59 9.78
CA GLY A 48 0.28 4.35 10.25
C GLY A 48 1.36 3.43 10.83
N ASP A 49 1.50 2.20 10.33
CA ASP A 49 2.73 1.44 10.51
C ASP A 49 3.51 1.63 9.20
N SER A 50 4.38 2.65 9.16
CA SER A 50 5.32 2.95 8.06
C SER A 50 6.35 1.84 7.81
N ASN A 51 6.07 0.64 8.30
CA ASN A 51 6.86 -0.59 8.28
C ASN A 51 6.20 -1.68 7.41
N GLN A 52 5.09 -1.37 6.74
CA GLN A 52 4.41 -2.32 5.86
C GLN A 52 5.06 -2.31 4.47
N THR A 53 5.60 -3.45 4.07
CA THR A 53 6.16 -3.66 2.72
C THR A 53 5.05 -3.71 1.69
N LEU A 54 5.24 -3.10 0.53
CA LEU A 54 4.40 -3.33 -0.65
C LEU A 54 4.65 -4.76 -1.16
N LYS A 55 3.62 -5.44 -1.68
CA LYS A 55 3.75 -6.75 -2.32
C LYS A 55 3.14 -6.72 -3.71
N VAL A 56 3.88 -7.19 -4.69
CA VAL A 56 3.43 -7.35 -6.08
C VAL A 56 3.58 -8.83 -6.46
N HIS A 57 2.58 -9.36 -7.15
CA HIS A 57 2.57 -10.73 -7.63
C HIS A 57 2.79 -10.74 -9.14
N GLU A 58 3.70 -11.58 -9.61
CA GLU A 58 4.00 -11.75 -11.03
C GLU A 58 4.07 -13.24 -11.37
N CYS A 59 3.52 -13.65 -12.50
CA CYS A 59 3.61 -15.05 -12.91
C CYS A 59 5.04 -15.42 -13.34
N GLN A 60 5.63 -16.43 -12.69
CA GLN A 60 6.95 -16.97 -13.04
C GLN A 60 6.83 -18.16 -14.00
N TYR A 61 5.85 -19.03 -13.78
CA TYR A 61 5.60 -20.20 -14.64
C TYR A 61 4.19 -20.16 -15.23
N TRP A 62 4.10 -19.61 -16.44
CA TRP A 62 2.87 -19.51 -17.21
C TRP A 62 2.71 -20.70 -18.17
N ASP A 63 1.52 -21.26 -18.21
CA ASP A 63 1.12 -22.28 -19.17
C ASP A 63 0.26 -21.65 -20.27
N ASP A 64 0.81 -21.60 -21.47
CA ASP A 64 0.14 -21.01 -22.62
C ASP A 64 -1.04 -21.82 -23.15
N PHE A 65 -1.06 -23.13 -22.91
CA PHE A 65 -2.15 -23.99 -23.37
C PHE A 65 -3.31 -23.92 -22.39
N ALA A 66 -3.04 -24.10 -21.09
CA ALA A 66 -4.05 -24.01 -20.04
C ALA A 66 -4.44 -22.57 -19.70
N LYS A 67 -3.71 -21.57 -20.20
CA LYS A 67 -3.85 -20.14 -19.88
C LYS A 67 -3.87 -19.92 -18.36
N LYS A 68 -2.92 -20.54 -17.68
CA LYS A 68 -2.85 -20.57 -16.22
C LYS A 68 -1.44 -20.32 -15.72
N CYS A 69 -1.33 -19.56 -14.63
CA CYS A 69 -0.09 -19.47 -13.88
C CYS A 69 0.02 -20.65 -12.90
N HIS A 70 1.11 -21.41 -12.98
CA HIS A 70 1.40 -22.50 -12.03
C HIS A 70 2.20 -22.02 -10.82
N PHE A 71 2.89 -20.89 -10.94
CA PHE A 71 3.58 -20.27 -9.81
C PHE A 71 3.74 -18.76 -9.99
N GLU A 72 3.35 -18.02 -8.96
CA GLU A 72 3.58 -16.58 -8.85
C GLU A 72 4.79 -16.30 -7.96
N LYS A 73 5.72 -15.49 -8.45
CA LYS A 73 6.73 -14.85 -7.62
C LYS A 73 6.14 -13.62 -6.93
N ILE A 74 6.65 -13.30 -5.76
CA ILE A 74 6.20 -12.17 -4.94
C ILE A 74 7.36 -11.20 -4.78
N ILE A 75 7.17 -9.96 -5.21
CA ILE A 75 8.13 -8.87 -5.07
C ILE A 75 7.69 -8.05 -3.86
N HIS A 76 8.54 -8.03 -2.83
CA HIS A 76 8.38 -7.21 -1.65
C HIS A 76 9.20 -5.93 -1.81
N SER A 77 8.55 -4.78 -1.71
CA SER A 77 9.23 -3.49 -1.82
C SER A 77 9.09 -2.67 -0.54
N TYR A 78 10.18 -2.02 -0.12
CA TYR A 78 10.22 -1.08 1.00
C TYR A 78 11.22 0.03 0.69
N ASN A 79 10.75 1.28 0.54
CA ASN A 79 11.55 2.38 -0.02
C ASN A 79 12.21 1.96 -1.34
N ASP A 80 13.54 2.06 -1.46
CA ASP A 80 14.32 1.68 -2.64
C ASP A 80 14.80 0.21 -2.61
N LEU A 81 14.31 -0.60 -1.66
CA LEU A 81 14.70 -2.00 -1.52
C LEU A 81 13.62 -2.92 -2.08
N GLU A 82 14.07 -3.92 -2.83
CA GLU A 82 13.22 -4.99 -3.32
C GLU A 82 13.79 -6.35 -2.90
N CYS A 83 12.91 -7.25 -2.48
CA CYS A 83 13.22 -8.64 -2.21
C CYS A 83 12.20 -9.53 -2.95
N VAL A 84 12.68 -10.53 -3.66
CA VAL A 84 11.83 -11.38 -4.51
C VAL A 84 11.75 -12.80 -3.94
N GLU A 85 10.54 -13.24 -3.61
CA GLU A 85 10.21 -14.63 -3.36
C GLU A 85 9.87 -15.31 -4.68
N GLU A 86 10.71 -16.22 -5.13
CA GLU A 86 10.56 -16.92 -6.39
C GLU A 86 10.75 -18.42 -6.21
N CYS A 87 10.34 -19.19 -7.20
CA CYS A 87 10.66 -20.59 -7.25
C CYS A 87 12.11 -20.78 -7.70
N GLN A 88 12.92 -21.45 -6.87
CA GLN A 88 14.32 -21.75 -7.18
C GLN A 88 14.49 -23.14 -7.79
N HIS A 89 13.63 -24.09 -7.42
CA HIS A 89 13.67 -25.47 -7.91
C HIS A 89 12.29 -25.86 -8.42
N TRP A 90 12.15 -25.93 -9.74
CA TRP A 90 10.90 -26.24 -10.43
C TRP A 90 10.87 -27.68 -10.93
N ASP A 91 9.84 -28.42 -10.54
CA ASP A 91 9.51 -29.72 -11.11
C ASP A 91 8.58 -29.52 -12.31
N SER A 92 9.15 -29.60 -13.52
CA SER A 92 8.40 -29.47 -14.77
C SER A 92 7.49 -30.65 -15.08
N PHE A 93 7.71 -31.82 -14.48
CA PHE A 93 6.86 -32.98 -14.71
C PHE A 93 5.55 -32.84 -13.92
N ASN A 94 5.65 -32.41 -12.66
CA ASN A 94 4.48 -32.21 -11.79
C ASN A 94 3.94 -30.78 -11.82
N ASN A 95 4.57 -29.86 -12.57
CA ASN A 95 4.27 -28.43 -12.60
C ASN A 95 4.19 -27.83 -11.19
N ARG A 96 5.22 -28.07 -10.38
CA ARG A 96 5.26 -27.66 -8.99
C ARG A 96 6.60 -27.06 -8.60
N CYS A 97 6.55 -26.04 -7.76
CA CYS A 97 7.74 -25.53 -7.13
C CYS A 97 8.14 -26.41 -5.93
N GLU A 98 9.34 -26.99 -5.96
CA GLU A 98 9.89 -27.81 -4.89
C GLU A 98 10.61 -26.98 -3.82
N TYR A 99 11.11 -25.80 -4.20
CA TYR A 99 11.64 -24.84 -3.23
C TYR A 99 11.38 -23.39 -3.65
N ARG A 100 10.69 -22.66 -2.78
CA ARG A 100 10.42 -21.22 -2.89
C ARG A 100 11.37 -20.44 -1.97
N SER A 101 12.07 -19.44 -2.51
CA SER A 101 12.83 -18.49 -1.68
C SER A 101 11.88 -17.64 -0.82
N LYS A 102 12.38 -17.12 0.31
CA LYS A 102 11.55 -16.39 1.27
C LYS A 102 12.17 -15.05 1.62
N CYS A 103 11.34 -14.02 1.65
CA CYS A 103 11.71 -12.67 2.04
C CYS A 103 11.16 -12.38 3.44
N THR A 104 12.04 -12.12 4.40
CA THR A 104 11.64 -11.68 5.74
C THR A 104 12.07 -10.23 5.94
N PHE A 105 11.09 -9.34 6.12
CA PHE A 105 11.35 -7.93 6.39
C PHE A 105 11.61 -7.69 7.89
N TYR A 106 12.65 -6.94 8.20
CA TYR A 106 13.01 -6.53 9.55
C TYR A 106 12.91 -4.99 9.68
N PRO A 107 11.77 -4.46 10.16
CA PRO A 107 11.53 -3.02 10.18
C PRO A 107 12.58 -2.20 10.90
N ARG A 108 13.09 -2.70 12.04
CA ARG A 108 14.13 -2.00 12.83
C ARG A 108 15.47 -1.84 12.10
N GLN A 109 15.70 -2.68 11.09
CA GLN A 109 16.93 -2.66 10.28
C GLN A 109 16.68 -2.10 8.88
N GLU A 110 15.43 -1.76 8.55
CA GLU A 110 15.01 -1.35 7.20
C GLU A 110 15.60 -2.27 6.12
N ALA A 111 15.54 -3.58 6.36
CA ALA A 111 16.22 -4.57 5.55
C ALA A 111 15.38 -5.82 5.35
N PHE A 112 15.58 -6.47 4.20
CA PHE A 112 15.09 -7.82 3.96
C PHE A 112 16.20 -8.83 4.23
N ILE A 113 15.81 -10.00 4.70
CA ILE A 113 16.62 -11.21 4.63
C ILE A 113 15.98 -12.11 3.59
N LEU A 114 16.71 -12.36 2.50
CA LEU A 114 16.35 -13.31 1.47
C LEU A 114 16.93 -14.67 1.83
N THR A 115 16.06 -15.62 2.14
CA THR A 115 16.39 -17.01 2.40
C THR A 115 16.26 -17.81 1.10
N THR A 116 17.35 -18.45 0.68
CA THR A 116 17.45 -19.25 -0.54
C THR A 116 17.98 -20.65 -0.24
N CYS A 117 17.79 -21.58 -1.17
CA CYS A 117 18.48 -22.85 -1.16
C CYS A 117 19.82 -22.73 -1.88
N ALA A 118 20.90 -23.03 -1.16
CA ALA A 118 22.26 -23.08 -1.72
C ALA A 118 22.67 -24.48 -2.16
N ASP A 119 22.08 -25.51 -1.57
CA ASP A 119 22.31 -26.92 -1.93
C ASP A 119 20.99 -27.68 -1.86
N PHE A 120 20.53 -28.16 -3.00
CA PHE A 120 19.25 -28.84 -3.16
C PHE A 120 19.48 -30.27 -3.63
N ASP A 121 18.88 -31.21 -2.91
CA ASP A 121 18.90 -32.62 -3.27
C ASP A 121 17.69 -32.94 -4.16
N ASP A 122 17.94 -33.15 -5.45
CA ASP A 122 16.93 -33.49 -6.44
C ASP A 122 16.24 -34.84 -6.18
N TYR A 123 16.96 -35.80 -5.56
CA TYR A 123 16.40 -37.12 -5.27
C TYR A 123 15.39 -37.05 -4.12
N SER A 124 15.77 -36.42 -3.00
CA SER A 124 14.86 -36.26 -1.86
C SER A 124 13.91 -35.07 -1.99
N ARG A 125 14.12 -34.20 -2.99
CA ARG A 125 13.42 -32.93 -3.24
C ARG A 125 13.45 -32.03 -2.02
N LYS A 126 14.63 -31.86 -1.44
CA LYS A 126 14.83 -31.08 -0.21
C LYS A 126 16.00 -30.14 -0.35
N CYS A 127 15.84 -28.96 0.24
CA CYS A 127 16.97 -28.09 0.48
C CYS A 127 17.81 -28.64 1.63
N LEU A 128 19.07 -28.96 1.34
CA LEU A 128 20.05 -29.43 2.32
C LEU A 128 20.76 -28.27 3.02
N LYS A 129 20.99 -27.18 2.30
CA LYS A 129 21.68 -26.01 2.83
C LYS A 129 20.98 -24.72 2.46
N ILE A 130 20.60 -23.97 3.49
CA ILE A 130 20.00 -22.64 3.34
C ILE A 130 21.12 -21.59 3.27
N LYS A 131 20.92 -20.57 2.42
CA LYS A 131 21.72 -19.33 2.40
C LYS A 131 20.80 -18.16 2.70
N GLU A 132 21.25 -17.28 3.59
CA GLU A 132 20.58 -16.04 3.91
C GLU A 132 21.41 -14.85 3.40
N GLU A 133 20.74 -13.91 2.77
CA GLU A 133 21.36 -12.70 2.24
C GLU A 133 20.61 -11.48 2.72
N LYS A 134 21.34 -10.52 3.30
CA LYS A 134 20.76 -9.26 3.77
C LYS A 134 20.71 -8.27 2.61
N ILE A 135 19.50 -7.79 2.31
CA ILE A 135 19.24 -6.73 1.34
C ILE A 135 18.91 -5.47 2.14
N SER A 136 19.81 -4.50 2.13
CA SER A 136 19.66 -3.20 2.79
C SER A 136 20.26 -2.11 1.94
N ALA A 137 19.81 -0.86 2.10
CA ALA A 137 20.38 0.26 1.37
C ALA A 137 21.87 0.39 1.74
N GLY A 138 22.74 0.31 0.75
CA GLY A 138 24.17 0.52 0.95
C GLY A 138 24.42 1.94 1.46
N LYS A 139 25.19 2.07 2.53
CA LYS A 139 25.86 3.33 2.87
C LYS A 139 27.27 3.32 2.30
#